data_AF-A0A6I9YW78-F1
#
_entry.id   AF-A0A6I9YW78-F1
#
_cell.length_a   1.000
_cell.length_b   1.000
_cell.length_c   1.000
_cell.angle_alpha   90.00
_cell.angle_beta   90.00
_cell.angle_gamma   90.00
#
_symmetry.space_group_name_H-M   'P 1'
#
loop_
_entity.id
_entity.type
_entity.pdbx_description
1 polymer ?
#
loop_
_entity_poly.entity_id
_entity_poly.type
_entity_poly.pdbx_seq_one_letter_code
_entity_poly.pdbx_strand_id
1 'polypeptide(L)'
;LHSSVNSVTELSPGLFVCAENGWLHKAVALPSGVHLIEELQVFEEAQPIKSLVLSVPKRVLFIGSDTKVIQVPVANCSKYRTCSDCILAKDPYCAWTWNGSRCVRIDAYDG
;
A
#
# COMPACT_ATOMS: atom_id res chain seq x y z
N LEU A 1 -11.24 23.15 1.26
CA LEU A 1 -10.18 22.33 1.88
C LEU A 1 -9.37 21.71 0.75
N HIS A 2 -8.21 22.27 0.46
CA HIS A 2 -7.32 21.77 -0.59
C HIS A 2 -6.30 20.86 0.10
N SER A 3 -6.55 19.56 0.06
CA SER A 3 -5.65 18.54 0.57
C SER A 3 -4.42 18.46 -0.35
N SER A 4 -3.29 18.98 0.13
CA SER A 4 -2.04 18.98 -0.63
C SER A 4 -1.38 17.61 -0.50
N VAL A 5 -1.39 16.82 -1.56
CA VAL A 5 -0.61 15.58 -1.61
C VAL A 5 0.88 15.95 -1.63
N ASN A 6 1.61 15.61 -0.58
CA ASN A 6 2.99 16.07 -0.39
C ASN A 6 4.02 15.17 -1.09
N SER A 7 3.69 13.91 -1.33
CA SER A 7 4.58 12.96 -1.99
C SER A 7 3.76 11.85 -2.63
N VAL A 8 4.18 11.42 -3.83
CA VAL A 8 3.58 10.32 -4.58
C VAL A 8 4.68 9.42 -5.14
N THR A 9 4.46 8.11 -5.12
CA THR A 9 5.32 7.14 -5.82
C THR A 9 4.47 6.12 -6.56
N GLU A 10 4.99 5.62 -7.69
CA GLU A 10 4.38 4.55 -8.50
C GLU A 10 5.20 3.27 -8.35
N LEU A 11 4.50 2.15 -8.16
CA LEU A 11 5.08 0.84 -7.83
C LEU A 11 5.05 -0.15 -9.00
N SER A 12 4.01 -0.06 -9.81
CA SER A 12 3.70 -0.86 -11.00
C SER A 12 2.65 -0.08 -11.80
N PRO A 13 2.44 -0.36 -13.10
CA PRO A 13 1.48 0.37 -13.90
C PRO A 13 0.13 0.49 -13.20
N GLY A 14 -0.23 1.72 -12.86
CA GLY A 14 -1.50 2.04 -12.22
C GLY A 14 -1.55 1.93 -10.70
N LEU A 15 -0.50 1.50 -9.98
CA LEU A 15 -0.48 1.51 -8.51
C LEU A 15 0.23 2.76 -7.97
N PHE A 16 -0.53 3.57 -7.25
CA PHE A 16 -0.09 4.82 -6.65
C PHE A 16 -0.09 4.73 -5.14
N VAL A 17 0.92 5.35 -4.52
CA VAL A 17 0.94 5.60 -3.09
C VAL A 17 1.15 7.08 -2.84
N CYS A 18 0.23 7.66 -2.09
CA CYS A 18 0.21 9.06 -1.73
C CYS A 18 0.32 9.19 -0.22
N ALA A 19 0.90 10.27 0.26
CA ALA A 19 0.92 10.54 1.68
C ALA A 19 0.59 11.99 2.03
N GLU A 20 -0.26 12.14 3.04
CA GLU A 20 -0.83 13.41 3.47
C GLU A 20 -1.04 13.39 4.98
N ASN A 21 -0.54 14.41 5.71
CA ASN A 21 -0.81 14.61 7.14
C ASN A 21 -0.58 13.37 8.04
N GLY A 22 0.43 12.54 7.73
CA GLY A 22 0.73 11.31 8.48
C GLY A 22 -0.11 10.09 8.08
N TRP A 23 -0.94 10.22 7.04
CA TRP A 23 -1.66 9.13 6.40
C TRP A 23 -0.99 8.72 5.11
N LEU A 24 -1.07 7.41 4.83
CA LEU A 24 -0.65 6.78 3.60
C LEU A 24 -1.88 6.23 2.90
N HIS A 25 -2.08 6.61 1.65
CA HIS A 25 -3.17 6.15 0.81
C HIS A 25 -2.59 5.35 -0.35
N LYS A 26 -3.03 4.10 -0.50
CA LYS A 26 -2.66 3.23 -1.61
C LYS A 26 -3.85 3.06 -2.53
N ALA A 27 -3.69 3.37 -3.81
CA ALA A 27 -4.77 3.31 -4.79
C ALA A 27 -4.30 2.72 -6.11
N VAL A 28 -5.18 2.00 -6.80
CA VAL A 28 -4.92 1.44 -8.12
C VAL A 28 -5.85 2.05 -9.16
N ALA A 29 -5.30 2.47 -10.29
CA ALA A 29 -6.04 2.88 -11.47
C ALA A 29 -6.51 1.65 -12.24
N LEU A 30 -7.82 1.53 -12.40
CA LEU A 30 -8.49 0.49 -13.16
C LEU A 30 -9.22 1.14 -14.35
N PRO A 31 -9.61 0.36 -15.37
CA PRO A 31 -10.46 0.88 -16.45
C PRO A 31 -11.76 1.53 -15.97
N SER A 32 -12.30 1.08 -14.82
CA SER A 32 -13.51 1.63 -14.20
C SER A 32 -13.26 2.86 -13.33
N GLY A 33 -12.03 3.36 -13.23
CA GLY A 33 -11.63 4.48 -12.38
C GLY A 33 -10.62 4.09 -11.29
N VAL A 34 -10.40 4.99 -10.34
CA VAL A 34 -9.46 4.80 -9.23
C VAL A 34 -10.12 4.01 -8.10
N HIS A 35 -9.46 2.96 -7.63
CA HIS A 35 -9.87 2.15 -6.49
C HIS A 35 -8.91 2.35 -5.32
N LEU A 36 -9.39 2.87 -4.19
CA LEU A 36 -8.63 3.01 -2.96
C LEU A 36 -8.50 1.63 -2.28
N ILE A 37 -7.27 1.15 -2.12
CA ILE A 37 -6.96 -0.16 -1.55
C ILE A 37 -6.84 -0.07 -0.02
N GLU A 38 -6.13 0.96 0.46
CA GLU A 38 -5.75 1.04 1.86
C GLU A 38 -5.49 2.49 2.27
N GLU A 39 -5.87 2.80 3.51
CA GLU A 39 -5.50 3.99 4.25
C GLU A 39 -4.81 3.56 5.55
N LEU A 40 -3.59 4.01 5.76
CA LEU A 40 -2.78 3.67 6.92
C LEU A 40 -2.28 4.94 7.60
N GLN A 41 -2.59 5.12 8.88
CA GLN A 41 -1.94 6.12 9.70
C GLN A 41 -0.52 5.64 10.03
N VAL A 42 0.48 6.27 9.42
CA VAL A 42 1.88 5.86 9.59
C VAL A 42 2.54 6.54 10.78
N PHE A 43 2.03 7.69 11.20
CA PHE A 43 2.51 8.40 12.39
C PHE A 43 1.38 8.58 13.40
N GLU A 44 1.59 8.11 14.63
CA GLU A 44 0.63 8.30 15.75
C GLU A 44 0.35 9.80 15.97
N GLU A 45 1.41 10.60 16.06
CA GLU A 45 1.32 12.06 16.03
C GLU A 45 1.31 12.56 14.59
N ALA A 46 0.30 13.36 14.22
CA ALA A 46 0.18 13.94 12.90
C ALA A 46 1.39 14.83 12.61
N GLN A 47 2.16 14.47 11.58
CA GLN A 47 3.32 15.24 11.16
C GLN A 47 3.47 15.19 9.63
N PRO A 48 4.08 16.22 9.01
CA PRO A 48 4.28 16.25 7.58
C PRO A 48 5.19 15.13 7.10
N ILE A 49 4.74 14.39 6.09
CA ILE A 49 5.57 13.48 5.32
C ILE A 49 6.38 14.29 4.32
N LYS A 50 7.69 14.08 4.32
CA LYS A 50 8.68 14.80 3.49
C LYS A 50 9.18 13.98 2.32
N SER A 51 9.17 12.66 2.43
CA SER A 51 9.64 11.77 1.38
C SER A 51 8.91 10.44 1.38
N LEU A 52 8.70 9.91 0.18
CA LEU A 52 8.28 8.55 -0.09
C LEU A 52 9.28 7.92 -1.05
N VAL A 53 9.95 6.87 -0.60
CA VAL A 53 10.95 6.16 -1.41
C VAL A 53 10.61 4.69 -1.46
N LEU A 54 10.35 4.21 -2.68
CA LEU A 54 10.11 2.80 -2.92
C LEU A 54 11.42 2.03 -3.12
N SER A 55 11.60 0.94 -2.37
CA SER A 55 12.55 -0.11 -2.72
C SER A 55 11.82 -1.27 -3.40
N VAL A 56 11.88 -1.31 -4.74
CA VAL A 56 11.30 -2.41 -5.53
C VAL A 56 11.89 -3.77 -5.14
N PRO A 57 13.22 -3.95 -4.97
CA PRO A 57 13.78 -5.26 -4.62
C PRO A 57 13.35 -5.76 -3.25
N LYS A 58 13.24 -4.85 -2.27
CA LYS A 58 12.83 -5.20 -0.90
C LYS A 58 11.31 -5.18 -0.72
N ARG A 59 10.55 -4.66 -1.69
CA ARG A 59 9.08 -4.53 -1.66
C ARG A 59 8.60 -3.82 -0.40
N VAL A 60 9.26 -2.70 -0.11
CA VAL A 60 9.00 -1.83 1.03
C VAL A 60 8.99 -0.38 0.59
N LEU A 61 8.12 0.39 1.23
CA LEU A 61 8.05 1.83 1.12
C LEU A 61 8.70 2.46 2.36
N PHE A 62 9.66 3.34 2.12
CA PHE A 62 10.25 4.19 3.15
C PHE A 62 9.55 5.53 3.17
N ILE A 63 9.11 5.94 4.36
CA ILE A 63 8.34 7.16 4.59
C ILE A 63 9.14 8.03 5.54
N GLY A 64 9.62 9.16 5.06
CA GLY A 64 10.43 10.10 5.82
C GLY A 64 9.64 11.30 6.32
N SER A 65 9.97 11.72 7.54
CA SER A 65 9.54 12.98 8.16
C SER A 65 10.76 13.67 8.77
N ASP A 66 10.58 14.85 9.36
CA ASP A 66 11.67 15.58 10.04
C ASP A 66 12.22 14.83 11.26
N THR A 67 11.43 13.93 11.86
CA THR A 67 11.77 13.26 13.13
C THR A 67 12.06 11.77 12.99
N LYS A 68 11.50 11.10 11.97
CA LYS A 68 11.58 9.64 11.82
C LYS A 68 11.44 9.16 10.38
N VAL A 69 11.96 7.96 10.15
CA VAL A 69 11.75 7.17 8.94
C VAL A 69 11.03 5.88 9.32
N ILE A 70 9.94 5.57 8.63
CA ILE A 70 9.18 4.33 8.81
C ILE A 70 9.28 3.48 7.56
N GLN A 71 9.36 2.17 7.75
CA GLN A 71 9.29 1.19 6.69
C GLN A 71 7.94 0.50 6.72
N VAL A 72 7.23 0.51 5.59
CA VAL A 72 5.95 -0.16 5.42
C VAL A 72 6.07 -1.18 4.28
N PRO A 73 5.64 -2.45 4.46
CA PRO A 73 5.55 -3.39 3.34
C PRO A 73 4.59 -2.87 2.27
N VAL A 74 4.90 -3.08 0.99
CA VAL A 74 4.01 -2.62 -0.12
C VAL A 74 2.63 -3.27 -0.11
N ALA A 75 2.48 -4.40 0.58
CA ALA A 75 1.21 -5.06 0.83
C ALA A 75 1.29 -5.93 2.09
N ASN A 76 0.19 -5.94 2.85
CA ASN A 76 -0.04 -6.84 3.97
C ASN A 76 -1.30 -7.69 3.69
N CYS A 77 -1.16 -8.70 2.82
CA CYS A 77 -2.29 -9.53 2.39
C CYS A 77 -2.93 -10.36 3.52
N SER A 78 -2.20 -10.58 4.62
CA SER A 78 -2.69 -11.36 5.78
C SER A 78 -3.91 -10.73 6.47
N LYS A 79 -4.18 -9.44 6.23
CA LYS A 79 -5.37 -8.75 6.73
C LYS A 79 -6.67 -9.23 6.08
N TYR A 80 -6.59 -9.79 4.87
CA TYR A 80 -7.75 -10.33 4.14
C TYR A 80 -7.96 -11.80 4.50
N ARG A 81 -8.98 -12.08 5.31
CA ARG A 81 -9.16 -13.42 5.93
C ARG A 81 -9.98 -14.37 5.08
N THR A 82 -10.81 -13.85 4.18
CA THR A 82 -11.65 -14.65 3.29
C THR A 82 -11.25 -14.47 1.83
N CYS A 83 -11.65 -15.41 0.98
CA CYS A 83 -11.47 -15.29 -0.47
C CYS A 83 -12.13 -14.00 -0.98
N SER A 84 -13.36 -13.71 -0.53
CA SER A 84 -14.06 -12.47 -0.88
C SER A 84 -13.28 -11.22 -0.50
N ASP A 85 -12.73 -11.14 0.72
CA ASP A 85 -11.95 -9.97 1.13
C ASP A 85 -10.70 -9.80 0.25
N CYS A 86 -10.00 -10.89 -0.02
CA CYS A 86 -8.76 -10.88 -0.80
C CYS A 86 -8.99 -10.39 -2.24
N ILE A 87 -10.06 -10.88 -2.88
CA ILE A 87 -10.39 -10.53 -4.26
C ILE A 87 -10.99 -9.12 -4.35
N LEU A 88 -11.89 -8.76 -3.42
CA LEU A 88 -12.55 -7.44 -3.43
C LEU A 88 -11.64 -6.30 -3.01
N ALA A 89 -10.55 -6.59 -2.30
CA ALA A 89 -9.52 -5.60 -2.00
C ALA A 89 -8.87 -5.00 -3.26
N LYS A 90 -8.82 -5.78 -4.35
CA LYS A 90 -8.15 -5.41 -5.62
C LYS A 90 -6.71 -4.93 -5.42
N ASP A 91 -6.04 -5.46 -4.40
CA ASP A 91 -4.63 -5.18 -4.16
C ASP A 91 -3.79 -5.99 -5.15
N PRO A 92 -3.07 -5.37 -6.09
CA PRO A 92 -2.35 -6.08 -7.16
C PRO A 92 -1.20 -6.95 -6.65
N TYR A 93 -0.84 -6.86 -5.37
CA TYR A 93 0.16 -7.72 -4.74
C TYR A 93 -0.42 -8.91 -4.00
N CYS A 94 -1.75 -9.02 -3.88
CA CYS A 94 -2.41 -10.04 -3.09
C CYS A 94 -3.19 -11.03 -3.97
N ALA A 95 -3.10 -12.31 -3.63
CA ALA A 95 -3.85 -13.37 -4.28
C ALA A 95 -4.36 -14.40 -3.26
N TRP A 96 -5.54 -14.98 -3.52
CA TRP A 96 -6.08 -16.06 -2.72
C TRP A 96 -5.44 -17.40 -3.09
N THR A 97 -5.04 -18.17 -2.09
CA THR A 97 -4.52 -19.52 -2.27
C THR A 97 -5.54 -20.55 -1.80
N TRP A 98 -5.89 -21.50 -2.65
CA TRP A 98 -6.81 -22.59 -2.29
C TRP A 98 -6.16 -23.57 -1.31
N ASN A 99 -4.91 -23.97 -1.58
CA ASN A 99 -4.17 -24.91 -0.74
C ASN A 99 -4.00 -24.41 0.71
N GLY A 100 -3.70 -23.12 0.87
CA GLY A 100 -3.51 -22.50 2.18
C GLY A 100 -4.77 -21.90 2.79
N SER A 101 -5.87 -21.84 2.02
CA SER A 101 -7.11 -21.12 2.38
C SER A 101 -6.83 -19.74 2.98
N ARG A 102 -5.92 -18.99 2.35
CA ARG A 102 -5.45 -17.69 2.84
C ARG A 102 -5.06 -16.77 1.70
N CYS A 103 -5.16 -15.46 1.95
CA CYS A 103 -4.64 -14.44 1.07
C CYS A 103 -3.13 -14.27 1.31
N VAL A 104 -2.33 -14.32 0.23
CA VAL A 104 -0.87 -14.23 0.30
C VAL A 104 -0.37 -13.17 -0.67
N ARG A 105 0.88 -12.75 -0.46
CA ARG A 105 1.56 -11.92 -1.46
C ARG A 105 2.00 -12.78 -2.64
N ILE A 106 1.86 -12.25 -3.86
CA ILE A 106 2.21 -12.96 -5.09
C ILE A 106 3.71 -13.26 -5.17
N ASP A 107 4.56 -12.40 -4.62
CA ASP A 107 6.02 -12.59 -4.60
C ASP A 107 6.52 -13.55 -3.50
N ALA A 108 5.63 -13.95 -2.57
CA ALA A 108 5.91 -14.96 -1.55
C ALA A 108 5.35 -16.34 -1.94
N TYR A 109 4.72 -16.46 -3.12
CA TYR A 109 4.24 -17.73 -3.65
C TYR A 109 5.40 -18.41 -4.39
N ASP A 110 6.21 -19.18 -3.65
CA ASP A 110 7.04 -20.24 -4.24
C ASP A 110 6.07 -21.37 -4.62
N GLY A 111 5.89 -21.58 -5.93
CA GLY A 111 5.08 -22.68 -6.46
C GLY A 111 5.70 -24.04 -6.19
#